data_AF-A0AAV6PNH2-F1
#
_entry.id   AF-A0AAV6PNH2-F1
#
_cell.length_a   1.000
_cell.length_b   1.000
_cell.length_c   1.000
_cell.angle_alpha   90.00
_cell.angle_beta   90.00
_cell.angle_gamma   90.00
#
_symmetry.space_group_name_H-M   'P 1'
#
loop_
_entity.id
_entity.type
_entity.pdbx_description
1 polymer ?
#
loop_
_entity_poly.entity_id
_entity_poly.type
_entity_poly.pdbx_seq_one_letter_code
_entity_poly.pdbx_strand_id
1 'polypeptide(L)'
;MSISSDEVNFLVYRYLQESGFSHSAFTFGIESHISQSNINGALVPPAALISIIQKGLQYVEAEVSINEDGTLFDGRPIESLSLIDAVMPDVVQTRQQAYRDKMAQQQAAASAPASATGGSITGNAKNGENTANGEENGPHALANNHADLMEVDGDVEIPQNKAMVLRGHESEVFICAWNPVSDLLASGSGDSTARIWNLSENSTSSSTQLVLRHCIREGGQDVPSNKDVTSLDWNSEGTLLATGSYDGFARIWTKDGNLASTLGQHKGPIFALKWNKKGNFILSAGVDKTTIIWDAHTGEAKQQFPFHSAPALDVDWQSNNTFASCSTDMCIHVCKLGQDRPIKTFQGHTNEVNAIKWDPTGNLLASCSDDMTLKIWSMKQDSCVHDLQAHSKEIYTIKWSPTGPGTNNPSANLMLASASFDSTVRLWDVERGICIHTLTKHQEPVYSVAFSPDGRHLASGSFDKCVHIWNTQTGALVHSYRGTGGIFEVCWNAAGDKVGASASDGSVCVLDLRK
;
A
#
# COMPACT_ATOMS: atom_id res chain seq x y z
N MET A 1 -36.68 8.41 -13.71
CA MET A 1 -35.63 8.33 -12.68
C MET A 1 -34.42 9.02 -13.29
N SER A 2 -33.97 10.15 -12.74
CA SER A 2 -32.79 10.85 -13.26
C SER A 2 -31.59 10.44 -12.42
N ILE A 3 -30.57 9.87 -13.06
CA ILE A 3 -29.27 9.60 -12.44
C ILE A 3 -28.40 10.82 -12.74
N SER A 4 -27.83 11.44 -11.71
CA SER A 4 -26.90 12.56 -11.85
C SER A 4 -25.45 12.08 -11.96
N SER A 5 -24.59 12.87 -12.60
CA SER A 5 -23.15 12.63 -12.62
C SER A 5 -22.56 12.56 -11.21
N ASP A 6 -23.06 13.38 -10.30
CA ASP A 6 -22.56 13.47 -8.93
C ASP A 6 -22.83 12.18 -8.15
N GLU A 7 -24.00 11.57 -8.33
CA GLU A 7 -24.35 10.27 -7.73
C GLU A 7 -23.48 9.14 -8.27
N VAL A 8 -23.24 9.13 -9.59
CA VAL A 8 -22.38 8.11 -10.22
C VAL A 8 -20.94 8.27 -9.77
N ASN A 9 -20.41 9.49 -9.82
CA ASN A 9 -19.06 9.80 -9.39
C ASN A 9 -18.88 9.42 -7.91
N PHE A 10 -19.85 9.73 -7.04
CA PHE A 10 -19.77 9.36 -5.63
C PHE A 10 -19.70 7.85 -5.40
N LEU A 11 -20.51 7.08 -6.13
CA LEU A 11 -20.49 5.62 -6.03
C LEU A 11 -19.18 5.03 -6.56
N VAL A 12 -18.60 5.59 -7.63
CA VAL A 12 -17.29 5.18 -8.17
C VAL A 12 -16.17 5.52 -7.21
N TYR A 13 -16.15 6.74 -6.66
CA TYR A 13 -15.20 7.17 -5.63
C TYR A 13 -15.21 6.24 -4.42
N ARG A 14 -16.40 5.92 -3.90
CA ARG A 14 -16.55 5.00 -2.76
C ARG A 14 -16.10 3.59 -3.09
N TYR A 15 -16.41 3.09 -4.28
CA TYR A 15 -15.92 1.78 -4.72
C TYR A 15 -14.39 1.73 -4.79
N LEU A 16 -13.74 2.77 -5.31
CA LEU A 16 -12.28 2.85 -5.37
C LEU A 16 -11.66 2.89 -3.96
N GLN A 17 -12.24 3.66 -3.03
CA GLN A 17 -11.82 3.65 -1.62
C GLN A 17 -11.98 2.25 -0.99
N GLU A 18 -13.16 1.65 -1.11
CA GLU A 18 -13.48 0.35 -0.49
C GLU A 18 -12.69 -0.81 -1.09
N SER A 19 -12.26 -0.68 -2.34
CA SER A 19 -11.44 -1.67 -3.05
C SER A 19 -9.93 -1.46 -2.84
N GLY A 20 -9.52 -0.49 -2.02
CA GLY A 20 -8.11 -0.23 -1.70
C GLY A 20 -7.33 0.55 -2.76
N PHE A 21 -8.00 1.11 -3.77
CA PHE A 21 -7.38 2.00 -4.77
C PHE A 21 -7.27 3.42 -4.23
N SER A 22 -6.63 3.61 -3.07
CA SER A 22 -6.64 4.89 -2.35
C SER A 22 -6.13 6.06 -3.21
N HIS A 23 -5.08 5.84 -4.01
CA HIS A 23 -4.56 6.87 -4.92
C HIS A 23 -5.50 7.16 -6.09
N SER A 24 -6.07 6.14 -6.73
CA SER A 24 -7.04 6.35 -7.82
C SER A 24 -8.34 6.96 -7.30
N ALA A 25 -8.80 6.56 -6.13
CA ALA A 25 -9.95 7.15 -5.44
C ALA A 25 -9.69 8.63 -5.15
N PHE A 26 -8.49 8.97 -4.69
CA PHE A 26 -8.06 10.33 -4.43
C PHE A 26 -8.04 11.18 -5.71
N THR A 27 -7.34 10.73 -6.76
CA THR A 27 -7.27 11.44 -8.05
C THR A 27 -8.66 11.61 -8.66
N PHE A 28 -9.44 10.52 -8.70
CA PHE A 28 -10.80 10.54 -9.20
C PHE A 28 -11.69 11.49 -8.40
N GLY A 29 -11.58 11.49 -7.06
CA GLY A 29 -12.38 12.36 -6.20
C GLY A 29 -12.12 13.85 -6.41
N ILE A 30 -10.88 14.22 -6.77
CA ILE A 30 -10.50 15.58 -7.13
C ILE A 30 -11.02 15.94 -8.51
N GLU A 31 -10.76 15.11 -9.53
CA GLU A 31 -11.17 15.37 -10.91
C GLU A 31 -12.69 15.43 -11.06
N SER A 32 -13.41 14.60 -10.32
CA SER A 32 -14.88 14.56 -10.32
C SER A 32 -15.52 15.54 -9.33
N HIS A 33 -14.72 16.35 -8.62
CA HIS A 33 -15.17 17.32 -7.63
C HIS A 33 -16.13 16.76 -6.58
N ILE A 34 -15.88 15.54 -6.09
CA ILE A 34 -16.71 14.85 -5.08
C ILE A 34 -16.96 15.72 -3.85
N SER A 35 -15.96 16.49 -3.42
CA SER A 35 -16.05 17.37 -2.26
C SER A 35 -17.06 18.52 -2.41
N GLN A 36 -17.50 18.82 -3.64
CA GLN A 36 -18.54 19.81 -3.93
C GLN A 36 -19.92 19.17 -4.09
N SER A 37 -20.00 17.84 -4.04
CA SER A 37 -21.26 17.11 -4.10
C SER A 37 -22.05 17.29 -2.81
N ASN A 38 -23.38 17.36 -2.93
CA ASN A 38 -24.30 17.42 -1.78
C ASN A 38 -24.61 16.03 -1.18
N ILE A 39 -23.88 14.99 -1.59
CA ILE A 39 -24.13 13.61 -1.17
C ILE A 39 -23.52 13.36 0.22
N ASN A 40 -24.36 12.95 1.17
CA ASN A 40 -23.90 12.53 2.49
C ASN A 40 -23.39 11.09 2.45
N GLY A 41 -22.07 10.92 2.42
CA GLY A 41 -21.42 9.62 2.34
C GLY A 41 -21.72 8.66 3.50
N ALA A 42 -22.08 9.16 4.68
CA ALA A 42 -22.43 8.31 5.82
C ALA A 42 -23.75 7.55 5.62
N LEU A 43 -24.61 8.02 4.70
CA LEU A 43 -25.88 7.37 4.37
C LEU A 43 -25.73 6.34 3.23
N VAL A 44 -24.57 6.27 2.58
CA VAL A 44 -24.29 5.34 1.49
C VAL A 44 -23.70 4.05 2.08
N PRO A 45 -24.41 2.91 2.03
CA PRO A 45 -23.89 1.66 2.57
C PRO A 45 -22.62 1.20 1.84
N PRO A 46 -21.73 0.44 2.51
CA PRO A 46 -20.61 -0.20 1.85
C PRO A 46 -21.07 -1.07 0.68
N ALA A 47 -20.24 -1.15 -0.37
CA ALA A 47 -20.51 -1.90 -1.59
C ALA A 47 -21.80 -1.48 -2.34
N ALA A 48 -22.30 -0.25 -2.13
CA ALA A 48 -23.53 0.24 -2.79
C ALA A 48 -23.44 0.16 -4.32
N LEU A 49 -22.30 0.52 -4.92
CA LEU A 49 -22.10 0.41 -6.37
C LEU A 49 -22.24 -1.05 -6.85
N ILE A 50 -21.59 -1.98 -6.15
CA ILE A 50 -21.65 -3.42 -6.45
C ILE A 50 -23.10 -3.92 -6.33
N SER A 51 -23.83 -3.52 -5.28
CA SER A 51 -25.23 -3.91 -5.08
C SER A 51 -26.14 -3.40 -6.19
N ILE A 52 -25.96 -2.15 -6.64
CA ILE A 52 -26.71 -1.57 -7.76
C ILE A 52 -26.40 -2.32 -9.06
N ILE A 53 -25.12 -2.61 -9.33
CA ILE A 53 -24.70 -3.38 -10.51
C ILE A 53 -25.31 -4.79 -10.49
N GLN A 54 -25.29 -5.48 -9.35
CA GLN A 54 -25.89 -6.81 -9.20
C GLN A 54 -27.40 -6.79 -9.45
N LYS A 55 -28.12 -5.79 -8.93
CA LYS A 55 -29.56 -5.62 -9.20
C LYS A 55 -29.82 -5.31 -10.67
N GLY A 56 -28.98 -4.49 -11.30
CA GLY A 56 -29.05 -4.21 -12.74
C GLY A 56 -28.85 -5.49 -13.57
N LEU A 57 -27.88 -6.31 -13.21
CA LEU A 57 -27.62 -7.59 -13.87
C LEU A 57 -28.81 -8.56 -13.73
N GLN A 58 -29.38 -8.67 -12.52
CA GLN A 58 -30.61 -9.45 -12.28
C GLN A 58 -31.80 -8.92 -13.08
N TYR A 59 -31.91 -7.60 -13.26
CA TYR A 59 -32.93 -7.00 -14.10
C TYR A 59 -32.73 -7.36 -15.58
N VAL A 60 -31.50 -7.28 -16.08
CA VAL A 60 -31.17 -7.67 -17.47
C VAL A 60 -31.46 -9.16 -17.69
N GLU A 61 -31.09 -10.03 -16.74
CA GLU A 61 -31.46 -11.45 -16.78
C GLU A 61 -32.97 -11.65 -16.79
N ALA A 62 -33.71 -10.91 -15.95
CA ALA A 62 -35.16 -10.97 -15.91
C ALA A 62 -35.77 -10.50 -17.24
N GLU A 63 -35.28 -9.40 -17.83
CA GLU A 63 -35.73 -8.88 -19.11
C GLU A 63 -35.50 -9.88 -20.26
N VAL A 64 -34.37 -10.59 -20.24
CA VAL A 64 -34.08 -11.69 -21.20
C VAL A 64 -35.04 -12.87 -21.01
N SER A 65 -35.61 -13.05 -19.81
CA SER A 65 -36.42 -14.20 -19.42
C SER A 65 -37.94 -14.01 -19.52
N ILE A 66 -38.41 -12.78 -19.75
CA ILE A 66 -39.83 -12.42 -19.80
C ILE A 66 -40.31 -12.43 -21.25
N ASN A 67 -41.45 -13.08 -21.51
CA ASN A 67 -42.10 -13.09 -22.82
C ASN A 67 -42.73 -11.72 -23.17
N GLU A 68 -43.06 -11.50 -24.45
CA GLU A 68 -43.83 -10.33 -24.90
C GLU A 68 -45.20 -10.18 -24.20
N ASP A 69 -45.73 -11.28 -23.65
CA ASP A 69 -46.99 -11.33 -22.88
C ASP A 69 -46.82 -11.17 -21.36
N GLY A 70 -45.58 -10.96 -20.87
CA GLY A 70 -45.28 -10.72 -19.46
C GLY A 70 -45.19 -11.97 -18.58
N THR A 71 -45.28 -13.18 -19.16
CA THR A 71 -45.14 -14.44 -18.40
C THR A 71 -43.68 -14.82 -18.17
N LEU A 72 -43.36 -15.31 -16.96
CA LEU A 72 -42.05 -15.86 -16.59
C LEU A 72 -41.94 -17.32 -17.04
N PHE A 73 -40.82 -17.68 -17.68
CA PHE A 73 -40.56 -19.05 -18.11
C PHE A 73 -40.29 -19.99 -16.92
N ASP A 74 -40.69 -21.26 -17.09
CA ASP A 74 -40.81 -22.30 -16.08
C ASP A 74 -39.51 -22.60 -15.31
N GLY A 75 -39.25 -21.84 -14.24
CA GLY A 75 -38.47 -22.20 -13.04
C GLY A 75 -37.02 -22.70 -13.19
N ARG A 76 -36.45 -22.80 -14.40
CA ARG A 76 -35.07 -23.28 -14.60
C ARG A 76 -34.10 -22.10 -14.61
N PRO A 77 -33.01 -22.15 -13.81
CA PRO A 77 -32.07 -21.05 -13.69
C PRO A 77 -31.37 -20.81 -15.03
N ILE A 78 -31.39 -19.56 -15.48
CA ILE A 78 -30.53 -19.04 -16.54
C ILE A 78 -29.08 -19.15 -16.03
N GLU A 79 -28.15 -19.52 -16.90
CA GLU A 79 -26.72 -19.41 -16.58
C GLU A 79 -26.39 -17.95 -16.26
N SER A 80 -25.94 -17.70 -15.03
CA SER A 80 -25.63 -16.36 -14.52
C SER A 80 -24.82 -15.57 -15.54
N LEU A 81 -25.34 -14.43 -15.94
CA LEU A 81 -24.69 -13.54 -16.89
C LEU A 81 -23.53 -12.86 -16.15
N SER A 82 -22.33 -12.86 -16.73
CA SER A 82 -21.24 -12.12 -16.11
C SER A 82 -21.42 -10.60 -16.35
N LEU A 83 -20.83 -9.77 -15.49
CA LEU A 83 -20.90 -8.31 -15.68
C LEU A 83 -20.34 -7.87 -17.04
N ILE A 84 -19.30 -8.54 -17.54
CA ILE A 84 -18.70 -8.23 -18.84
C ILE A 84 -19.62 -8.65 -20.00
N ASP A 85 -20.31 -9.78 -19.88
CA ASP A 85 -21.27 -10.22 -20.89
C ASP A 85 -22.46 -9.25 -20.99
N ALA A 86 -22.86 -8.65 -19.87
CA ALA A 86 -24.02 -7.75 -19.79
C ALA A 86 -23.83 -6.44 -20.53
N VAL A 87 -22.58 -6.01 -20.72
CA VAL A 87 -22.23 -4.75 -21.40
C VAL A 87 -21.82 -4.95 -22.85
N MET A 88 -21.81 -6.19 -23.35
CA MET A 88 -21.47 -6.53 -24.74
C MET A 88 -22.77 -6.77 -25.55
N PRO A 89 -23.20 -5.84 -26.42
CA PRO A 89 -24.49 -5.92 -27.11
C PRO A 89 -24.67 -7.21 -27.92
N ASP A 90 -23.63 -7.65 -28.60
CA ASP A 90 -23.66 -8.86 -29.44
C ASP A 90 -23.80 -10.14 -28.61
N VAL A 91 -23.22 -10.18 -27.40
CA VAL A 91 -23.31 -11.34 -26.49
C VAL A 91 -24.72 -11.44 -25.93
N VAL A 92 -25.29 -10.31 -25.50
CA VAL A 92 -26.68 -10.25 -25.01
C VAL A 92 -27.66 -10.65 -26.12
N GLN A 93 -27.50 -10.13 -27.34
CA GLN A 93 -28.34 -10.50 -28.48
C GLN A 93 -28.18 -11.97 -28.89
N THR A 94 -26.95 -12.48 -28.94
CA THR A 94 -26.67 -13.89 -29.26
C THR A 94 -27.29 -14.82 -28.22
N ARG A 95 -27.21 -14.49 -26.93
CA ARG A 95 -27.87 -15.25 -25.87
C ARG A 95 -29.40 -15.17 -25.98
N GLN A 96 -29.96 -13.99 -26.23
CA GLN A 96 -31.40 -13.83 -26.48
C GLN A 96 -31.87 -14.66 -27.69
N GLN A 97 -31.06 -14.73 -28.75
CA GLN A 97 -31.38 -15.50 -29.95
C GLN A 97 -31.25 -17.00 -29.73
N ALA A 98 -30.19 -17.47 -29.08
CA ALA A 98 -30.04 -18.85 -28.66
C ALA A 98 -31.19 -19.30 -27.72
N TYR A 99 -31.69 -18.38 -26.88
CA TYR A 99 -32.84 -18.62 -26.02
C TYR A 99 -34.14 -18.75 -26.84
N ARG A 100 -34.36 -17.85 -27.81
CA ARG A 100 -35.48 -17.92 -28.77
C ARG A 100 -35.45 -19.20 -29.61
N ASP A 101 -34.27 -19.63 -30.06
CA ASP A 101 -34.10 -20.85 -30.85
C ASP A 101 -34.40 -22.11 -30.01
N LYS A 102 -33.96 -22.13 -28.73
CA LYS A 102 -34.36 -23.17 -27.76
C LYS A 102 -35.87 -23.18 -27.53
N MET A 103 -36.52 -22.01 -27.47
CA MET A 103 -37.99 -21.92 -27.36
C MET A 103 -38.70 -22.53 -28.56
N ALA A 104 -38.26 -22.20 -29.78
CA ALA A 104 -38.83 -22.74 -31.01
C ALA A 104 -38.70 -24.28 -31.07
N GLN A 105 -37.56 -24.82 -30.62
CA GLN A 105 -37.35 -26.27 -30.53
C GLN A 105 -38.25 -26.95 -29.48
N GLN A 106 -38.50 -26.33 -28.32
CA GLN A 106 -39.39 -26.90 -27.30
C GLN A 106 -40.88 -26.82 -27.68
N GLN A 107 -41.33 -25.74 -28.33
CA GLN A 107 -42.70 -25.66 -28.87
C GLN A 107 -42.92 -26.65 -30.03
N ALA A 108 -41.91 -26.87 -30.88
CA ALA A 108 -41.94 -27.91 -31.91
C ALA A 108 -41.98 -29.33 -31.31
N ALA A 109 -41.28 -29.57 -30.20
CA ALA A 109 -41.32 -30.85 -29.49
C ALA A 109 -42.66 -31.10 -28.76
N ALA A 110 -43.32 -30.04 -28.25
CA ALA A 110 -44.63 -30.14 -27.59
C ALA A 110 -45.82 -30.27 -28.57
N SER A 111 -45.61 -29.97 -29.86
CA SER A 111 -46.63 -30.09 -30.92
C SER A 111 -46.47 -31.35 -31.78
N ALA A 112 -45.47 -32.19 -31.51
CA ALA A 112 -45.31 -33.48 -32.17
C ALA A 112 -46.29 -34.51 -31.58
N PRO A 113 -47.14 -35.16 -32.40
CA PRO A 113 -48.03 -36.20 -31.90
C PRO A 113 -47.21 -37.42 -31.44
N ALA A 114 -47.51 -37.89 -30.23
CA ALA A 114 -46.94 -39.09 -29.65
C ALA A 114 -47.24 -40.31 -30.54
N SER A 115 -46.21 -40.91 -31.14
CA SER A 115 -46.28 -42.24 -31.73
C SER A 115 -45.33 -43.21 -31.01
N ALA A 116 -46.00 -44.13 -30.31
CA ALA A 116 -45.62 -45.44 -29.79
C ALA A 116 -44.19 -45.97 -30.02
N THR A 117 -43.57 -46.27 -28.89
CA THR A 117 -42.85 -47.53 -28.54
C THR A 117 -42.71 -48.62 -29.60
N GLY A 118 -41.47 -49.13 -29.72
CA GLY A 118 -41.19 -50.56 -29.81
C GLY A 118 -40.39 -51.00 -31.04
N GLY A 119 -39.25 -51.65 -30.83
CA GLY A 119 -38.60 -52.42 -31.90
C GLY A 119 -37.09 -52.58 -31.77
N SER A 120 -36.68 -53.70 -31.21
CA SER A 120 -35.31 -54.23 -31.23
C SER A 120 -34.90 -54.71 -32.63
N ILE A 121 -33.60 -55.03 -32.77
CA ILE A 121 -33.00 -56.03 -33.68
C ILE A 121 -32.19 -55.50 -34.89
N THR A 122 -30.86 -55.57 -34.70
CA THR A 122 -29.76 -56.06 -35.58
C THR A 122 -29.62 -55.60 -37.04
N GLY A 123 -28.37 -55.28 -37.41
CA GLY A 123 -27.94 -55.23 -38.81
C GLY A 123 -26.44 -54.98 -38.93
N ASN A 124 -25.70 -56.07 -39.12
CA ASN A 124 -24.25 -56.19 -39.17
C ASN A 124 -23.64 -55.72 -40.50
N ALA A 125 -22.30 -55.61 -40.52
CA ALA A 125 -21.37 -55.70 -41.67
C ALA A 125 -21.07 -54.41 -42.47
N LYS A 126 -19.83 -54.09 -42.88
CA LYS A 126 -18.53 -54.81 -42.81
C LYS A 126 -17.37 -53.89 -43.25
N ASN A 127 -16.21 -54.10 -42.61
CA ASN A 127 -14.81 -54.20 -43.12
C ASN A 127 -14.14 -53.02 -43.85
N GLY A 128 -12.82 -52.77 -43.70
CA GLY A 128 -11.72 -53.55 -43.07
C GLY A 128 -10.73 -52.63 -42.33
N GLU A 129 -10.09 -53.08 -41.24
CA GLU A 129 -8.85 -53.91 -41.19
C GLU A 129 -7.71 -53.29 -42.03
N ASN A 130 -6.49 -53.02 -41.53
CA ASN A 130 -5.76 -53.72 -40.46
C ASN A 130 -4.49 -52.94 -40.03
N THR A 131 -4.17 -53.04 -38.72
CA THR A 131 -2.85 -53.24 -38.05
C THR A 131 -1.63 -52.36 -38.41
N ALA A 132 -0.70 -52.01 -37.51
CA ALA A 132 -0.51 -52.21 -36.07
C ALA A 132 0.80 -51.47 -35.66
N ASN A 133 1.02 -51.45 -34.34
CA ASN A 133 2.26 -51.25 -33.59
C ASN A 133 2.56 -49.84 -33.07
N GLY A 134 2.37 -49.71 -31.76
CA GLY A 134 3.04 -48.71 -30.93
C GLY A 134 4.34 -49.26 -30.34
N GLU A 135 5.05 -48.37 -29.66
CA GLU A 135 5.91 -48.55 -28.48
C GLU A 135 6.44 -47.15 -28.13
N GLU A 136 5.95 -46.58 -27.02
CA GLU A 136 6.72 -46.31 -25.80
C GLU A 136 7.91 -45.33 -25.97
N ASN A 137 7.65 -44.05 -25.69
CA ASN A 137 8.69 -43.05 -25.44
C ASN A 137 9.06 -43.05 -23.95
N GLY A 138 10.24 -43.60 -23.63
CA GLY A 138 10.92 -43.41 -22.35
C GLY A 138 11.51 -41.99 -22.22
N PRO A 139 11.58 -41.42 -21.01
CA PRO A 139 11.97 -40.03 -20.81
C PRO A 139 13.50 -39.85 -20.77
N HIS A 140 13.98 -38.80 -21.45
CA HIS A 140 15.34 -38.30 -21.31
C HIS A 140 15.51 -37.58 -19.96
N ALA A 141 16.43 -38.08 -19.14
CA ALA A 141 16.92 -37.44 -17.94
C ALA A 141 17.88 -36.28 -18.29
N LEU A 142 17.60 -35.09 -17.76
CA LEU A 142 18.57 -34.00 -17.61
C LEU A 142 18.48 -33.48 -16.17
N ALA A 143 19.66 -33.32 -15.58
CA ALA A 143 19.91 -33.19 -14.15
C ALA A 143 19.36 -31.88 -13.54
N ASN A 144 18.55 -32.04 -12.49
CA ASN A 144 18.24 -30.98 -11.53
C ASN A 144 19.27 -31.04 -10.39
N ASN A 145 20.14 -30.05 -10.32
CA ASN A 145 20.93 -29.75 -9.12
C ASN A 145 20.40 -28.45 -8.49
N HIS A 146 20.35 -28.46 -7.17
CA HIS A 146 19.87 -27.43 -6.24
C HIS A 146 18.37 -27.46 -5.90
N ALA A 147 18.04 -28.39 -5.00
CA ALA A 147 17.10 -28.13 -3.93
C ALA A 147 17.78 -28.57 -2.63
N ASP A 148 18.64 -27.71 -2.07
CA ASP A 148 18.97 -27.82 -0.66
C ASP A 148 17.72 -27.43 0.12
N LEU A 149 17.00 -28.45 0.57
CA LEU A 149 15.93 -28.35 1.55
C LEU A 149 16.50 -27.67 2.79
N MET A 150 16.16 -26.40 3.00
CA MET A 150 16.35 -25.74 4.28
C MET A 150 15.48 -26.45 5.32
N GLU A 151 16.12 -27.12 6.27
CA GLU A 151 15.48 -27.54 7.51
C GLU A 151 14.96 -26.29 8.23
N VAL A 152 13.65 -26.08 8.22
CA VAL A 152 12.97 -25.07 9.04
C VAL A 152 12.37 -25.80 10.23
N ASP A 153 13.16 -25.92 11.30
CA ASP A 153 12.71 -26.44 12.58
C ASP A 153 12.53 -25.24 13.54
N GLY A 154 11.27 -24.83 13.72
CA GLY A 154 10.85 -23.72 14.58
C GLY A 154 9.55 -23.08 14.08
N ASP A 155 8.57 -22.90 14.97
CA ASP A 155 7.32 -22.18 14.67
C ASP A 155 7.65 -20.72 14.31
N VAL A 156 7.62 -20.40 13.01
CA VAL A 156 7.89 -19.05 12.49
C VAL A 156 6.78 -18.07 12.88
N GLU A 157 5.58 -18.55 13.15
CA GLU A 157 4.45 -17.69 13.50
C GLU A 157 4.61 -17.13 14.93
N ILE A 158 4.45 -15.82 15.07
CA ILE A 158 4.48 -15.13 16.35
C ILE A 158 3.20 -15.54 17.11
N PRO A 159 3.33 -16.14 18.31
CA PRO A 159 2.18 -16.60 19.05
C PRO A 159 1.34 -15.42 19.56
N GLN A 160 0.03 -15.62 19.71
CA GLN A 160 -0.90 -14.53 20.09
C GLN A 160 -0.54 -13.83 21.40
N ASN A 161 0.09 -14.52 22.36
CA ASN A 161 0.54 -13.92 23.62
C ASN A 161 1.73 -12.96 23.45
N LYS A 162 2.42 -12.99 22.30
CA LYS A 162 3.49 -12.06 21.91
C LYS A 162 3.03 -11.00 20.89
N ALA A 163 1.75 -11.01 20.52
CA ALA A 163 1.16 -10.03 19.61
C ALA A 163 0.10 -9.20 20.35
N MET A 164 0.43 -7.96 20.65
CA MET A 164 -0.50 -7.02 21.27
C MET A 164 -1.20 -6.19 20.18
N VAL A 165 -2.53 -6.30 20.10
CA VAL A 165 -3.35 -5.50 19.16
C VAL A 165 -3.94 -4.30 19.90
N LEU A 166 -3.42 -3.12 19.59
CA LEU A 166 -3.88 -1.85 20.10
C LEU A 166 -5.04 -1.35 19.25
N ARG A 167 -6.17 -1.04 19.91
CA ARG A 167 -7.37 -0.53 19.26
C ARG A 167 -7.72 0.84 19.78
N GLY A 168 -8.38 1.62 18.93
CA GLY A 168 -8.91 2.92 19.30
C GLY A 168 -9.05 3.85 18.11
N HIS A 169 -8.21 3.72 17.07
CA HIS A 169 -8.42 4.44 15.82
C HIS A 169 -9.73 4.00 15.16
N GLU A 170 -10.40 4.94 14.50
CA GLU A 170 -11.73 4.75 13.90
C GLU A 170 -11.70 4.59 12.38
N SER A 171 -10.51 4.67 11.77
CA SER A 171 -10.24 4.56 10.34
C SER A 171 -8.81 4.01 10.16
N GLU A 172 -8.39 3.78 8.92
CA GLU A 172 -7.06 3.29 8.57
C GLU A 172 -5.91 4.04 9.29
N VAL A 173 -4.89 3.30 9.69
CA VAL A 173 -3.68 3.83 10.33
C VAL A 173 -2.54 3.79 9.33
N PHE A 174 -2.25 4.93 8.72
CA PHE A 174 -1.26 5.03 7.64
C PHE A 174 0.16 4.83 8.13
N ILE A 175 0.45 5.26 9.36
CA ILE A 175 1.82 5.41 9.84
C ILE A 175 1.98 5.05 11.31
N CYS A 176 3.15 4.54 11.67
CA CYS A 176 3.58 4.36 13.04
C CYS A 176 5.10 4.45 13.21
N ALA A 177 5.54 5.05 14.32
CA ALA A 177 6.96 5.21 14.63
C ALA A 177 7.23 5.11 16.13
N TRP A 178 8.20 4.29 16.50
CA TRP A 178 8.68 4.21 17.88
C TRP A 178 9.45 5.47 18.27
N ASN A 179 9.27 5.86 19.52
CA ASN A 179 10.08 6.88 20.16
C ASN A 179 11.54 6.38 20.28
N PRO A 180 12.55 7.21 20.01
CA PRO A 180 13.94 6.76 19.93
C PRO A 180 14.57 6.42 21.28
N VAL A 181 13.96 6.83 22.41
CA VAL A 181 14.55 6.67 23.75
C VAL A 181 13.70 5.84 24.70
N SER A 182 12.48 5.48 24.32
CA SER A 182 11.54 4.74 25.17
C SER A 182 10.56 3.92 24.34
N ASP A 183 9.94 2.90 24.94
CA ASP A 183 8.91 2.08 24.31
C ASP A 183 7.55 2.83 24.26
N LEU A 184 7.56 4.01 23.63
CA LEU A 184 6.36 4.73 23.21
C LEU A 184 6.20 4.55 21.71
N LEU A 185 5.05 4.07 21.25
CA LEU A 185 4.73 3.99 19.83
C LEU A 185 3.83 5.17 19.46
N ALA A 186 4.16 5.92 18.42
CA ALA A 186 3.25 6.88 17.82
C ALA A 186 2.53 6.25 16.62
N SER A 187 1.26 6.59 16.38
CA SER A 187 0.53 6.22 15.16
C SER A 187 -0.31 7.39 14.64
N GLY A 188 -0.49 7.46 13.32
CA GLY A 188 -1.29 8.49 12.63
C GLY A 188 -2.33 7.84 11.71
N SER A 189 -3.55 8.39 11.70
CA SER A 189 -4.70 7.77 11.04
C SER A 189 -5.56 8.76 10.25
N GLY A 190 -6.34 8.21 9.32
CA GLY A 190 -7.44 8.89 8.62
C GLY A 190 -8.56 9.37 9.55
N ASP A 191 -8.59 8.90 10.80
CA ASP A 191 -9.53 9.39 11.82
C ASP A 191 -9.20 10.79 12.38
N SER A 192 -8.25 11.51 11.76
CA SER A 192 -7.75 12.83 12.17
C SER A 192 -7.08 12.87 13.56
N THR A 193 -6.66 11.72 14.07
CA THR A 193 -5.89 11.63 15.30
C THR A 193 -4.50 11.02 15.07
N ALA A 194 -3.54 11.54 15.82
CA ALA A 194 -2.36 10.77 16.16
C ALA A 194 -2.56 10.17 17.56
N ARG A 195 -1.91 9.06 17.86
CA ARG A 195 -1.95 8.43 19.18
C ARG A 195 -0.54 8.10 19.65
N ILE A 196 -0.33 8.21 20.96
CA ILE A 196 0.89 7.76 21.61
C ILE A 196 0.51 6.63 22.56
N TRP A 197 1.08 5.46 22.31
CA TRP A 197 0.84 4.22 23.05
C TRP A 197 2.01 3.96 23.97
N ASN A 198 1.76 3.86 25.27
CA ASN A 198 2.79 3.48 26.23
C ASN A 198 2.87 1.95 26.35
N LEU A 199 4.04 1.41 25.99
CA LEU A 199 4.33 -0.02 25.94
C LEU A 199 5.48 -0.40 26.89
N SER A 200 5.82 0.48 27.83
CA SER A 200 6.81 0.19 28.87
C SER A 200 6.31 -0.89 29.83
N GLU A 201 7.14 -1.90 30.09
CA GLU A 201 6.78 -3.09 30.88
C GLU A 201 6.44 -2.79 32.34
N ASN A 202 6.82 -1.61 32.83
CA ASN A 202 6.57 -1.18 34.20
C ASN A 202 5.16 -0.59 34.41
N SER A 203 4.33 -0.45 33.37
CA SER A 203 2.95 0.01 33.55
C SER A 203 2.06 -1.16 34.00
N THR A 204 1.72 -1.19 35.29
CA THR A 204 0.80 -2.18 35.88
C THR A 204 -0.66 -2.02 35.47
N SER A 205 -0.95 -1.13 34.51
CA SER A 205 -2.29 -0.91 33.92
C SER A 205 -2.21 -1.14 32.41
N SER A 206 -3.33 -1.56 31.81
CA SER A 206 -3.57 -1.52 30.36
C SER A 206 -2.85 -0.35 29.68
N SER A 207 -2.18 -0.60 28.54
CA SER A 207 -1.44 0.39 27.76
C SER A 207 -2.13 1.75 27.78
N THR A 208 -1.52 2.75 28.43
CA THR A 208 -2.12 4.09 28.50
C THR A 208 -2.00 4.74 27.12
N GLN A 209 -3.12 5.20 26.59
CA GLN A 209 -3.24 5.80 25.27
C GLN A 209 -3.46 7.30 25.39
N LEU A 210 -2.63 8.08 24.71
CA LEU A 210 -2.84 9.51 24.51
C LEU A 210 -3.42 9.73 23.12
N VAL A 211 -4.43 10.58 23.00
CA VAL A 211 -5.11 10.89 21.72
C VAL A 211 -4.87 12.36 21.36
N LEU A 212 -4.12 12.58 20.28
CA LEU A 212 -3.72 13.88 19.75
C LEU A 212 -4.67 14.25 18.61
N ARG A 213 -5.72 15.02 18.94
CA ARG A 213 -6.78 15.40 17.98
C ARG A 213 -6.33 16.57 17.11
N HIS A 214 -6.32 16.37 15.79
CA HIS A 214 -5.94 17.42 14.84
C HIS A 214 -7.11 18.35 14.45
N CYS A 215 -8.33 17.97 14.84
CA CYS A 215 -9.54 18.78 14.71
C CYS A 215 -9.59 19.93 15.72
N ILE A 216 -10.15 21.06 15.29
CA ILE A 216 -10.52 22.18 16.18
C ILE A 216 -11.95 21.92 16.67
N ARG A 217 -12.20 22.15 17.96
CA ARG A 217 -13.56 22.13 18.53
C ARG A 217 -14.25 23.45 18.23
N GLU A 218 -15.18 23.47 17.28
CA GLU A 218 -16.15 24.57 17.17
C GLU A 218 -17.40 24.22 18.00
N GLY A 219 -17.79 25.11 18.91
CA GLY A 219 -19.05 24.95 19.67
C GLY A 219 -19.14 23.70 20.58
N GLY A 220 -18.01 23.03 20.87
CA GLY A 220 -18.00 21.81 21.70
C GLY A 220 -18.31 20.52 20.94
N GLN A 221 -18.40 20.55 19.60
CA GLN A 221 -18.48 19.35 18.76
C GLN A 221 -17.19 19.18 17.94
N ASP A 222 -16.71 17.94 17.85
CA ASP A 222 -15.63 17.58 16.93
C ASP A 222 -16.24 17.60 15.52
N VAL A 223 -15.83 18.54 14.66
CA VAL A 223 -16.32 18.62 13.27
C VAL A 223 -15.51 17.61 12.45
N PRO A 224 -16.14 16.62 11.78
CA PRO A 224 -15.45 15.74 10.86
C PRO A 224 -14.85 16.58 9.74
N SER A 225 -13.53 16.55 9.59
CA SER A 225 -12.86 17.25 8.50
C SER A 225 -11.72 16.39 7.99
N ASN A 226 -11.47 16.47 6.67
CA ASN A 226 -10.38 15.78 5.95
C ASN A 226 -9.02 16.24 6.49
N LYS A 227 -8.66 15.74 7.68
CA LYS A 227 -7.50 16.11 8.49
C LYS A 227 -6.69 14.88 8.88
N ASP A 228 -6.69 13.89 8.00
CA ASP A 228 -5.93 12.66 8.09
C ASP A 228 -4.49 13.01 8.51
N VAL A 229 -3.96 12.27 9.48
CA VAL A 229 -2.55 12.41 9.85
C VAL A 229 -1.75 11.59 8.85
N THR A 230 -1.12 12.28 7.91
CA THR A 230 -0.46 11.70 6.74
C THR A 230 1.00 11.36 7.00
N SER A 231 1.65 12.06 7.94
CA SER A 231 3.06 11.86 8.27
C SER A 231 3.32 12.21 9.74
N LEU A 232 4.29 11.53 10.37
CA LEU A 232 4.74 11.80 11.73
C LEU A 232 6.21 11.46 11.89
N ASP A 233 6.90 12.15 12.79
CA ASP A 233 8.31 11.88 13.09
C ASP A 233 8.70 12.35 14.49
N TRP A 234 9.48 11.55 15.20
CA TRP A 234 10.02 11.91 16.52
C TRP A 234 11.32 12.69 16.37
N ASN A 235 11.51 13.72 17.18
CA ASN A 235 12.86 14.30 17.30
C ASN A 235 13.82 13.29 17.94
N SER A 236 15.14 13.46 17.74
CA SER A 236 16.14 12.49 18.21
C SER A 236 16.17 12.28 19.73
N GLU A 237 15.69 13.25 20.51
CA GLU A 237 15.57 13.14 21.96
C GLU A 237 14.28 12.43 22.42
N GLY A 238 13.33 12.19 21.51
CA GLY A 238 12.03 11.59 21.80
C GLY A 238 11.15 12.46 22.72
N THR A 239 11.40 13.76 22.80
CA THR A 239 10.65 14.72 23.61
C THR A 239 9.47 15.32 22.85
N LEU A 240 9.60 15.42 21.53
CA LEU A 240 8.64 16.05 20.64
C LEU A 240 8.31 15.15 19.45
N LEU A 241 7.03 15.09 19.10
CA LEU A 241 6.50 14.43 17.91
C LEU A 241 6.01 15.50 16.93
N ALA A 242 6.52 15.49 15.71
CA ALA A 242 5.96 16.32 14.64
C ALA A 242 4.94 15.51 13.86
N THR A 243 3.85 16.16 13.43
CA THR A 243 2.82 15.55 12.59
C THR A 243 2.45 16.49 11.45
N GLY A 244 2.08 15.89 10.33
CA GLY A 244 1.63 16.54 9.11
C GLY A 244 0.28 15.96 8.76
N SER A 245 -0.61 16.82 8.28
CA SER A 245 -1.97 16.42 8.00
C SER A 245 -2.42 16.85 6.62
N TYR A 246 -3.53 16.23 6.21
CA TYR A 246 -4.17 16.45 4.93
C TYR A 246 -4.68 17.89 4.72
N ASP A 247 -4.97 18.61 5.81
CA ASP A 247 -5.29 20.05 5.76
C ASP A 247 -4.07 20.94 5.51
N GLY A 248 -2.87 20.37 5.37
CA GLY A 248 -1.63 21.05 5.10
C GLY A 248 -0.90 21.57 6.33
N PHE A 249 -1.44 21.41 7.54
CA PHE A 249 -0.77 21.91 8.75
C PHE A 249 0.31 20.95 9.26
N ALA A 250 1.47 21.52 9.58
CA ALA A 250 2.49 20.86 10.39
C ALA A 250 2.33 21.26 11.87
N ARG A 251 2.33 20.28 12.78
CA ARG A 251 2.15 20.47 14.23
C ARG A 251 3.29 19.79 15.00
N ILE A 252 3.63 20.35 16.15
CA ILE A 252 4.57 19.76 17.11
C ILE A 252 3.80 19.46 18.39
N TRP A 253 3.95 18.24 18.87
CA TRP A 253 3.35 17.72 20.09
C TRP A 253 4.44 17.32 21.07
N THR A 254 4.16 17.46 22.35
CA THR A 254 4.97 16.85 23.40
C THR A 254 4.72 15.34 23.45
N LYS A 255 5.69 14.58 23.94
CA LYS A 255 5.50 13.13 24.21
C LYS A 255 4.35 12.82 25.17
N ASP A 256 3.95 13.80 25.98
CA ASP A 256 2.82 13.71 26.92
C ASP A 256 1.47 14.03 26.25
N GLY A 257 1.45 14.22 24.92
CA GLY A 257 0.24 14.39 24.11
C GLY A 257 -0.30 15.81 24.00
N ASN A 258 0.40 16.81 24.56
CA ASN A 258 0.00 18.21 24.44
C ASN A 258 0.49 18.83 23.12
N LEU A 259 -0.37 19.60 22.44
CA LEU A 259 0.02 20.40 21.28
C LEU A 259 0.95 21.53 21.74
N ALA A 260 2.21 21.50 21.31
CA ALA A 260 3.22 22.50 21.65
C ALA A 260 3.19 23.68 20.68
N SER A 261 3.07 23.42 19.37
CA SER A 261 3.05 24.46 18.34
C SER A 261 2.32 23.99 17.09
N THR A 262 1.63 24.92 16.41
CA THR A 262 1.16 24.74 15.03
C THR A 262 2.03 25.63 14.16
N LEU A 263 2.85 25.03 13.30
CA LEU A 263 3.92 25.75 12.60
C LEU A 263 3.38 26.68 11.52
N GLY A 264 2.67 26.08 10.59
CA GLY A 264 2.09 26.75 9.43
C GLY A 264 1.50 25.73 8.50
N GLN A 265 1.17 26.18 7.29
CA GLN A 265 0.33 25.43 6.37
C GLN A 265 0.91 25.37 4.96
N HIS A 266 0.98 24.17 4.39
CA HIS A 266 1.07 23.96 2.94
C HIS A 266 -0.29 24.25 2.28
N LYS A 267 -0.29 24.51 0.97
CA LYS A 267 -1.54 24.64 0.20
C LYS A 267 -2.09 23.25 -0.15
N GLY A 268 -2.67 22.58 0.85
CA GLY A 268 -3.17 21.20 0.75
C GLY A 268 -2.28 20.19 1.49
N PRO A 269 -2.52 18.89 1.30
CA PRO A 269 -1.86 17.83 2.06
C PRO A 269 -0.34 17.93 2.17
N ILE A 270 0.17 17.63 3.36
CA ILE A 270 1.57 17.26 3.58
C ILE A 270 1.71 15.75 3.30
N PHE A 271 2.70 15.34 2.52
CA PHE A 271 2.96 13.93 2.23
C PHE A 271 4.09 13.34 3.08
N ALA A 272 5.12 14.13 3.37
CA ALA A 272 6.22 13.70 4.22
C ALA A 272 6.67 14.84 5.13
N LEU A 273 7.10 14.48 6.34
CA LEU A 273 7.77 15.39 7.25
C LEU A 273 8.88 14.67 8.03
N LYS A 274 9.98 15.36 8.30
CA LYS A 274 11.09 14.82 9.08
C LYS A 274 11.82 15.88 9.91
N TRP A 275 12.18 15.53 11.12
CA TRP A 275 13.15 16.27 11.91
C TRP A 275 14.54 16.15 11.30
N ASN A 276 15.31 17.24 11.36
CA ASN A 276 16.75 17.13 11.14
C ASN A 276 17.42 16.47 12.37
N LYS A 277 18.62 15.91 12.18
CA LYS A 277 19.35 15.19 13.24
C LYS A 277 19.61 16.03 14.50
N LYS A 278 19.78 17.35 14.36
CA LYS A 278 19.98 18.27 15.47
C LYS A 278 18.67 18.59 16.24
N GLY A 279 17.51 18.28 15.68
CA GLY A 279 16.21 18.55 16.30
C GLY A 279 15.79 20.01 16.29
N ASN A 280 16.45 20.88 15.52
CA ASN A 280 16.14 22.30 15.47
C ASN A 280 15.31 22.71 14.25
N PHE A 281 15.21 21.83 13.24
CA PHE A 281 14.40 22.05 12.05
C PHE A 281 13.51 20.85 11.75
N ILE A 282 12.33 21.14 11.19
CA ILE A 282 11.45 20.17 10.56
C ILE A 282 11.42 20.49 9.07
N LEU A 283 11.50 19.47 8.22
CA LEU A 283 11.30 19.57 6.78
C LEU A 283 9.99 18.91 6.43
N SER A 284 9.17 19.56 5.61
CA SER A 284 7.94 18.97 5.06
C SER A 284 7.90 19.06 3.54
N ALA A 285 7.20 18.12 2.91
CA ALA A 285 6.86 18.09 1.49
C ALA A 285 5.34 18.06 1.33
N GLY A 286 4.83 18.84 0.38
CA GLY A 286 3.39 18.96 0.16
C GLY A 286 2.96 18.77 -1.27
N VAL A 287 1.64 18.56 -1.43
CA VAL A 287 0.97 18.49 -2.73
C VAL A 287 1.14 19.78 -3.55
N ASP A 288 1.38 20.88 -2.87
CA ASP A 288 1.59 22.21 -3.45
C ASP A 288 2.92 22.37 -4.18
N LYS A 289 3.64 21.25 -4.41
CA LYS A 289 4.88 21.16 -5.19
C LYS A 289 6.08 21.78 -4.48
N THR A 290 5.93 22.09 -3.20
CA THR A 290 6.98 22.75 -2.43
C THR A 290 7.45 21.90 -1.27
N THR A 291 8.67 22.17 -0.85
CA THR A 291 9.16 21.74 0.46
C THR A 291 9.38 22.96 1.36
N ILE A 292 9.20 22.80 2.67
CA ILE A 292 9.37 23.87 3.64
C ILE A 292 10.27 23.40 4.77
N ILE A 293 11.28 24.20 5.11
CA ILE A 293 12.02 24.07 6.37
C ILE A 293 11.35 24.98 7.40
N TRP A 294 10.97 24.41 8.53
CA TRP A 294 10.39 25.09 9.69
C TRP A 294 11.40 25.18 10.82
N ASP A 295 11.44 26.30 11.53
CA ASP A 295 12.16 26.42 12.79
C ASP A 295 11.31 25.84 13.92
N ALA A 296 11.77 24.76 14.53
CA ALA A 296 11.00 24.07 15.56
C ALA A 296 10.88 24.87 16.87
N HIS A 297 11.77 25.85 17.11
CA HIS A 297 11.74 26.66 18.32
C HIS A 297 10.78 27.83 18.19
N THR A 298 10.81 28.53 17.05
CA THR A 298 9.93 29.70 16.83
C THR A 298 8.56 29.30 16.29
N GLY A 299 8.46 28.12 15.68
CA GLY A 299 7.27 27.66 15.00
C GLY A 299 7.12 28.20 13.58
N GLU A 300 8.04 29.03 13.08
CA GLU A 300 7.87 29.73 11.80
C GLU A 300 8.51 29.00 10.62
N ALA A 301 7.97 29.21 9.42
CA ALA A 301 8.61 28.80 8.17
C ALA A 301 9.93 29.57 7.97
N LYS A 302 11.05 28.86 7.89
CA LYS A 302 12.36 29.47 7.59
C LYS A 302 12.55 29.72 6.11
N GLN A 303 12.17 28.73 5.29
CA GLN A 303 12.31 28.83 3.84
C GLN A 303 11.39 27.82 3.15
N GLN A 304 10.72 28.28 2.09
CA GLN A 304 9.98 27.43 1.16
C GLN A 304 10.78 27.28 -0.15
N PHE A 305 10.82 26.06 -0.69
CA PHE A 305 11.57 25.68 -1.88
C PHE A 305 10.60 25.23 -2.98
N PRO A 306 10.22 26.13 -3.89
CA PRO A 306 9.25 25.86 -4.95
C PRO A 306 9.94 25.35 -6.23
N PHE A 307 10.66 24.24 -6.14
CA PHE A 307 11.47 23.74 -7.26
C PHE A 307 10.78 22.67 -8.10
N HIS A 308 9.86 21.90 -7.52
CA HIS A 308 9.13 20.87 -8.25
C HIS A 308 7.99 21.48 -9.09
N SER A 309 7.67 20.79 -10.19
CA SER A 309 6.57 21.15 -11.10
C SER A 309 5.30 20.32 -10.85
N ALA A 310 5.42 19.27 -10.04
CA ALA A 310 4.35 18.39 -9.56
C ALA A 310 4.50 18.14 -8.04
N PRO A 311 3.55 17.45 -7.39
CA PRO A 311 3.59 17.21 -5.94
C PRO A 311 4.92 16.63 -5.42
N ALA A 312 5.42 17.17 -4.31
CA ALA A 312 6.61 16.64 -3.65
C ALA A 312 6.20 15.49 -2.71
N LEU A 313 6.69 14.28 -2.98
CA LEU A 313 6.19 13.05 -2.35
C LEU A 313 6.98 12.64 -1.10
N ASP A 314 8.31 12.75 -1.14
CA ASP A 314 9.19 12.35 -0.05
C ASP A 314 10.37 13.30 0.11
N VAL A 315 10.92 13.33 1.32
CA VAL A 315 12.07 14.14 1.71
C VAL A 315 13.02 13.37 2.60
N ASP A 316 14.31 13.66 2.48
CA ASP A 316 15.32 13.09 3.35
C ASP A 316 16.49 14.03 3.60
N TRP A 317 16.90 14.15 4.86
CA TRP A 317 17.99 15.03 5.28
C TRP A 317 19.35 14.40 4.96
N GLN A 318 20.19 15.11 4.20
CA GLN A 318 21.60 14.75 4.01
C GLN A 318 22.46 15.24 5.19
N SER A 319 22.12 16.41 5.71
CA SER A 319 22.77 17.04 6.87
C SER A 319 21.74 17.90 7.62
N ASN A 320 22.16 18.65 8.63
CA ASN A 320 21.24 19.53 9.36
C ASN A 320 20.66 20.70 8.53
N ASN A 321 21.22 20.97 7.34
CA ASN A 321 20.85 22.11 6.50
C ASN A 321 20.69 21.77 5.01
N THR A 322 21.00 20.54 4.61
CA THR A 322 20.90 20.07 3.23
C THR A 322 20.00 18.84 3.19
N PHE A 323 19.10 18.77 2.23
CA PHE A 323 18.14 17.68 2.07
C PHE A 323 17.94 17.36 0.59
N ALA A 324 17.29 16.23 0.32
CA ALA A 324 16.76 15.92 -0.99
C ALA A 324 15.23 15.83 -0.94
N SER A 325 14.57 16.16 -2.05
CA SER A 325 13.13 15.96 -2.27
C SER A 325 12.88 15.30 -3.62
N CYS A 326 11.87 14.44 -3.70
CA CYS A 326 11.44 13.80 -4.94
C CYS A 326 9.95 14.03 -5.22
N SER A 327 9.52 13.77 -6.45
CA SER A 327 8.22 14.24 -6.94
C SER A 327 7.67 13.38 -8.06
N THR A 328 6.36 13.53 -8.28
CA THR A 328 5.62 13.07 -9.47
C THR A 328 6.21 13.63 -10.77
N ASP A 329 6.99 14.72 -10.73
CA ASP A 329 7.67 15.29 -11.91
C ASP A 329 8.93 14.53 -12.35
N MET A 330 9.16 13.34 -11.79
CA MET A 330 10.26 12.43 -12.12
C MET A 330 11.65 12.95 -11.70
N CYS A 331 11.72 14.11 -11.04
CA CYS A 331 12.97 14.75 -10.65
C CYS A 331 13.25 14.58 -9.16
N ILE A 332 14.54 14.65 -8.82
CA ILE A 332 15.00 14.74 -7.44
C ILE A 332 15.84 16.00 -7.29
N HIS A 333 15.50 16.85 -6.32
CA HIS A 333 16.24 18.08 -6.03
C HIS A 333 17.00 17.94 -4.72
N VAL A 334 18.29 18.25 -4.74
CA VAL A 334 19.10 18.45 -3.54
C VAL A 334 19.11 19.93 -3.20
N CYS A 335 18.60 20.26 -2.03
CA CYS A 335 18.31 21.61 -1.59
C CYS A 335 19.11 21.95 -0.33
N LYS A 336 19.39 23.23 -0.10
CA LYS A 336 20.10 23.69 1.09
C LYS A 336 19.49 24.98 1.62
N LEU A 337 19.35 25.07 2.94
CA LEU A 337 18.88 26.28 3.61
C LEU A 337 19.75 27.50 3.23
N GLY A 338 19.08 28.60 2.88
CA GLY A 338 19.67 29.85 2.41
C GLY A 338 19.99 29.88 0.92
N GLN A 339 19.71 28.82 0.16
CA GLN A 339 19.89 28.78 -1.30
C GLN A 339 18.52 28.87 -1.99
N ASP A 340 18.40 29.74 -2.98
CA ASP A 340 17.18 30.00 -3.75
C ASP A 340 17.07 29.14 -5.03
N ARG A 341 18.03 28.24 -5.23
CA ARG A 341 18.08 27.25 -6.31
C ARG A 341 18.53 25.90 -5.75
N PRO A 342 18.15 24.77 -6.39
CA PRO A 342 18.67 23.47 -5.99
C PRO A 342 20.20 23.46 -6.15
N ILE A 343 20.89 22.84 -5.18
CA ILE A 343 22.32 22.54 -5.26
C ILE A 343 22.59 21.60 -6.43
N LYS A 344 21.68 20.63 -6.63
CA LYS A 344 21.75 19.66 -7.72
C LYS A 344 20.35 19.15 -8.04
N THR A 345 20.14 18.81 -9.31
CA THR A 345 18.94 18.11 -9.77
C THR A 345 19.36 16.81 -10.43
N PHE A 346 18.86 15.68 -9.92
CA PHE A 346 19.02 14.39 -10.55
C PHE A 346 17.81 14.11 -11.44
N GLN A 347 18.08 13.67 -12.67
CA GLN A 347 17.10 13.30 -13.68
C GLN A 347 17.50 11.95 -14.28
N GLY A 348 16.51 11.13 -14.60
CA GLY A 348 16.72 9.81 -15.20
C GLY A 348 15.61 8.81 -14.92
N HIS A 349 14.78 9.04 -13.90
CA HIS A 349 13.51 8.33 -13.76
C HIS A 349 12.54 8.75 -14.87
N THR A 350 11.67 7.82 -15.26
CA THR A 350 10.69 8.02 -16.35
C THR A 350 9.24 7.97 -15.85
N ASN A 351 9.05 7.92 -14.53
CA ASN A 351 7.76 8.01 -13.86
C ASN A 351 7.94 8.59 -12.45
N GLU A 352 6.85 8.68 -11.68
CA GLU A 352 6.82 9.26 -10.33
C GLU A 352 7.90 8.65 -9.42
N VAL A 353 8.59 9.51 -8.65
CA VAL A 353 9.62 9.05 -7.70
C VAL A 353 9.01 9.00 -6.30
N ASN A 354 8.77 7.79 -5.80
CA ASN A 354 7.98 7.53 -4.60
C ASN A 354 8.76 7.77 -3.31
N ALA A 355 10.04 7.40 -3.27
CA ALA A 355 10.85 7.54 -2.08
C ALA A 355 12.32 7.78 -2.40
N ILE A 356 12.97 8.54 -1.51
CA ILE A 356 14.40 8.80 -1.54
C ILE A 356 15.02 8.65 -0.16
N LYS A 357 16.23 8.09 -0.06
CA LYS A 357 16.95 7.97 1.21
C LYS A 357 18.46 8.15 1.02
N TRP A 358 19.04 9.04 1.80
CA TRP A 358 20.50 9.16 1.92
C TRP A 358 21.06 7.94 2.65
N ASP A 359 22.21 7.48 2.21
CA ASP A 359 22.96 6.46 2.94
C ASP A 359 23.48 7.02 4.28
N PRO A 360 23.89 6.16 5.23
CA PRO A 360 24.34 6.62 6.55
C PRO A 360 25.50 7.62 6.52
N THR A 361 26.31 7.64 5.46
CA THR A 361 27.42 8.59 5.28
C THR A 361 27.00 9.90 4.61
N GLY A 362 25.81 9.97 4.01
CA GLY A 362 25.30 11.12 3.26
C GLY A 362 25.99 11.36 1.92
N ASN A 363 26.65 10.35 1.36
CA ASN A 363 27.40 10.42 0.10
C ASN A 363 26.60 9.89 -1.10
N LEU A 364 25.73 8.92 -0.86
CA LEU A 364 24.87 8.29 -1.86
C LEU A 364 23.41 8.56 -1.52
N LEU A 365 22.62 8.84 -2.54
CA LEU A 365 21.17 8.94 -2.45
C LEU A 365 20.56 7.78 -3.23
N ALA A 366 19.70 6.99 -2.61
CA ALA A 366 18.90 6.00 -3.31
C ALA A 366 17.52 6.58 -3.63
N SER A 367 16.94 6.19 -4.76
CA SER A 367 15.56 6.52 -5.16
C SER A 367 14.85 5.31 -5.75
N CYS A 368 13.53 5.28 -5.60
CA CYS A 368 12.64 4.30 -6.22
C CYS A 368 11.44 4.97 -6.89
N SER A 369 10.90 4.32 -7.93
CA SER A 369 9.90 4.92 -8.80
C SER A 369 8.87 3.91 -9.31
N ASP A 370 7.75 4.44 -9.79
CA ASP A 370 6.75 3.72 -10.58
C ASP A 370 7.31 3.23 -11.94
N ASP A 371 8.47 3.71 -12.37
CA ASP A 371 9.19 3.17 -13.54
C ASP A 371 9.87 1.81 -13.29
N MET A 372 9.64 1.22 -12.11
CA MET A 372 10.14 -0.10 -11.70
C MET A 372 11.67 -0.16 -11.48
N THR A 373 12.35 0.99 -11.45
CA THR A 373 13.80 1.08 -11.24
C THR A 373 14.18 1.61 -9.86
N LEU A 374 15.31 1.12 -9.35
CA LEU A 374 16.05 1.75 -8.26
C LEU A 374 17.26 2.46 -8.85
N LYS A 375 17.45 3.72 -8.49
CA LYS A 375 18.63 4.48 -8.91
C LYS A 375 19.44 4.93 -7.72
N ILE A 376 20.76 4.88 -7.87
CA ILE A 376 21.72 5.35 -6.88
C ILE A 376 22.44 6.56 -7.44
N TRP A 377 22.47 7.63 -6.69
CA TRP A 377 23.00 8.92 -7.11
C TRP A 377 24.18 9.33 -6.25
N SER A 378 25.10 10.08 -6.85
CA SER A 378 26.19 10.74 -6.13
C SER A 378 26.26 12.20 -6.55
N MET A 379 26.54 13.09 -5.60
CA MET A 379 26.73 14.51 -5.88
C MET A 379 27.90 14.80 -6.85
N LYS A 380 28.80 13.82 -7.05
CA LYS A 380 30.00 13.94 -7.88
C LYS A 380 29.73 13.86 -9.40
N GLN A 381 28.59 13.34 -9.81
CA GLN A 381 28.25 13.12 -11.23
C GLN A 381 26.76 13.36 -11.48
N ASP A 382 26.37 13.56 -12.74
CA ASP A 382 24.97 13.82 -13.11
C ASP A 382 24.17 12.55 -13.40
N SER A 383 24.81 11.55 -14.03
CA SER A 383 24.19 10.24 -14.25
C SER A 383 24.13 9.43 -12.97
N CYS A 384 23.12 8.58 -12.83
CA CYS A 384 23.06 7.61 -11.75
C CYS A 384 24.32 6.72 -11.74
N VAL A 385 24.83 6.42 -10.55
CA VAL A 385 25.93 5.48 -10.31
C VAL A 385 25.47 4.06 -10.63
N HIS A 386 24.25 3.73 -10.20
CA HIS A 386 23.59 2.47 -10.53
C HIS A 386 22.17 2.73 -11.02
N ASP A 387 21.77 1.96 -12.02
CA ASP A 387 20.41 1.86 -12.54
C ASP A 387 19.98 0.39 -12.47
N LEU A 388 19.19 0.06 -11.46
CA LEU A 388 18.85 -1.32 -11.14
C LEU A 388 17.40 -1.58 -11.54
N GLN A 389 17.19 -2.48 -12.51
CA GLN A 389 15.86 -3.02 -12.81
C GLN A 389 15.44 -3.93 -11.66
N ALA A 390 14.90 -3.30 -10.62
CA ALA A 390 14.79 -3.92 -9.32
C ALA A 390 13.53 -4.77 -9.21
N HIS A 391 12.42 -4.35 -9.81
CA HIS A 391 11.14 -5.03 -9.68
C HIS A 391 10.41 -5.12 -11.02
N SER A 392 9.34 -5.92 -11.03
CA SER A 392 8.46 -6.15 -12.19
C SER A 392 7.26 -5.22 -12.23
N LYS A 393 7.05 -4.47 -11.14
CA LYS A 393 6.02 -3.44 -10.96
C LYS A 393 6.59 -2.29 -10.13
N GLU A 394 5.75 -1.30 -9.86
CA GLU A 394 6.06 -0.07 -9.14
C GLU A 394 6.76 -0.32 -7.81
N ILE A 395 7.73 0.51 -7.45
CA ILE A 395 8.50 0.38 -6.20
C ILE A 395 8.08 1.47 -5.24
N TYR A 396 7.52 1.07 -4.08
CA TYR A 396 6.92 2.00 -3.13
C TYR A 396 7.85 2.47 -2.04
N THR A 397 8.82 1.65 -1.62
CA THR A 397 9.65 2.01 -0.49
C THR A 397 11.06 1.46 -0.60
N ILE A 398 11.99 2.23 -0.02
CA ILE A 398 13.40 1.88 0.12
C ILE A 398 13.92 2.29 1.50
N LYS A 399 14.86 1.50 2.02
CA LYS A 399 15.59 1.82 3.26
C LYS A 399 17.02 1.31 3.19
N TRP A 400 17.96 2.13 3.64
CA TRP A 400 19.33 1.66 3.90
C TRP A 400 19.37 0.91 5.24
N SER A 401 20.20 -0.12 5.33
CA SER A 401 20.52 -0.74 6.61
C SER A 401 21.33 0.22 7.48
N PRO A 402 21.17 0.19 8.82
CA PRO A 402 21.96 1.00 9.74
C PRO A 402 23.35 0.38 9.97
N THR A 403 24.06 0.07 8.89
CA THR A 403 25.36 -0.61 8.87
C THR A 403 26.39 0.16 8.06
N GLY A 404 27.67 -0.21 8.19
CA GLY A 404 28.77 0.44 7.50
C GLY A 404 29.27 1.72 8.20
N PRO A 405 30.24 2.43 7.60
CA PRO A 405 30.90 3.57 8.23
C PRO A 405 29.92 4.64 8.73
N GLY A 406 30.15 5.15 9.94
CA GLY A 406 29.30 6.19 10.56
C GLY A 406 28.06 5.67 11.29
N THR A 407 27.86 4.35 11.34
CA THR A 407 26.77 3.70 12.09
C THR A 407 27.28 3.01 13.36
N ASN A 408 26.35 2.47 14.16
CA ASN A 408 26.68 1.61 15.30
C ASN A 408 27.18 0.22 14.87
N ASN A 409 27.10 -0.12 13.58
CA ASN A 409 27.49 -1.42 13.02
C ASN A 409 28.53 -1.22 11.89
N PRO A 410 29.71 -0.62 12.18
CA PRO A 410 30.62 -0.12 11.15
C PRO A 410 31.28 -1.20 10.28
N SER A 411 31.39 -2.43 10.78
CA SER A 411 31.99 -3.56 10.08
C SER A 411 30.99 -4.38 9.26
N ALA A 412 29.68 -4.15 9.43
CA ALA A 412 28.66 -4.85 8.68
C ALA A 412 28.50 -4.21 7.29
N ASN A 413 28.22 -5.02 6.28
CA ASN A 413 28.01 -4.53 4.92
C ASN A 413 26.79 -3.61 4.86
N LEU A 414 26.91 -2.51 4.12
CA LEU A 414 25.80 -1.63 3.82
C LEU A 414 24.87 -2.32 2.80
N MET A 415 23.58 -2.36 3.12
CA MET A 415 22.54 -2.95 2.28
C MET A 415 21.46 -1.92 2.00
N LEU A 416 20.79 -2.06 0.87
CA LEU A 416 19.57 -1.34 0.54
C LEU A 416 18.43 -2.36 0.42
N ALA A 417 17.30 -2.10 1.09
CA ALA A 417 16.07 -2.85 0.89
C ALA A 417 15.15 -2.08 -0.06
N SER A 418 14.44 -2.79 -0.92
CA SER A 418 13.37 -2.27 -1.76
C SER A 418 12.15 -3.17 -1.72
N ALA A 419 10.96 -2.58 -1.84
CA ALA A 419 9.70 -3.32 -1.85
C ALA A 419 8.70 -2.73 -2.83
N SER A 420 7.87 -3.59 -3.41
CA SER A 420 7.11 -3.29 -4.62
C SER A 420 5.65 -3.75 -4.58
N PHE A 421 4.86 -3.16 -5.47
CA PHE A 421 3.54 -3.61 -5.86
C PHE A 421 3.51 -5.05 -6.40
N ASP A 422 4.66 -5.59 -6.85
CA ASP A 422 4.77 -7.00 -7.26
C ASP A 422 4.84 -8.01 -6.12
N SER A 423 4.59 -7.58 -4.88
CA SER A 423 4.64 -8.36 -3.64
C SER A 423 6.04 -8.85 -3.21
N THR A 424 7.11 -8.47 -3.92
CA THR A 424 8.47 -8.88 -3.56
C THR A 424 9.21 -7.83 -2.74
N VAL A 425 10.10 -8.31 -1.88
CA VAL A 425 11.10 -7.48 -1.19
C VAL A 425 12.48 -7.93 -1.66
N ARG A 426 13.37 -7.00 -1.97
CA ARG A 426 14.75 -7.30 -2.39
C ARG A 426 15.77 -6.60 -1.51
N LEU A 427 16.88 -7.30 -1.26
CA LEU A 427 18.05 -6.79 -0.56
C LEU A 427 19.20 -6.63 -1.55
N TRP A 428 19.87 -5.49 -1.51
CA TRP A 428 20.88 -5.10 -2.49
C TRP A 428 22.21 -4.79 -1.81
N ASP A 429 23.30 -5.26 -2.42
CA ASP A 429 24.64 -4.75 -2.20
C ASP A 429 24.83 -3.63 -3.22
N VAL A 430 24.73 -2.38 -2.76
CA VAL A 430 24.80 -1.21 -3.65
C VAL A 430 26.21 -1.00 -4.19
N GLU A 431 27.25 -1.33 -3.43
CA GLU A 431 28.63 -1.12 -3.85
C GLU A 431 28.98 -2.04 -5.04
N ARG A 432 28.41 -3.25 -5.06
CA ARG A 432 28.54 -4.21 -6.16
C ARG A 432 27.44 -4.09 -7.21
N GLY A 433 26.35 -3.39 -6.92
CA GLY A 433 25.18 -3.27 -7.80
C GLY A 433 24.43 -4.58 -8.03
N ILE A 434 24.40 -5.49 -7.03
CA ILE A 434 23.77 -6.81 -7.15
C ILE A 434 22.65 -7.02 -6.14
N CYS A 435 21.63 -7.78 -6.53
CA CYS A 435 20.62 -8.29 -5.61
C CYS A 435 21.21 -9.45 -4.80
N ILE A 436 21.20 -9.33 -3.49
CA ILE A 436 21.65 -10.36 -2.54
C ILE A 436 20.55 -11.39 -2.34
N HIS A 437 19.32 -10.93 -2.07
CA HIS A 437 18.17 -11.77 -1.75
C HIS A 437 16.88 -11.23 -2.38
N THR A 438 16.04 -12.15 -2.86
CA THR A 438 14.65 -11.86 -3.26
C THR A 438 13.71 -12.62 -2.34
N LEU A 439 12.87 -11.90 -1.60
CA LEU A 439 11.98 -12.41 -0.56
C LEU A 439 10.54 -12.39 -1.10
N THR A 440 9.92 -13.56 -1.24
CA THR A 440 8.70 -13.76 -2.05
C THR A 440 7.53 -14.39 -1.29
N LYS A 441 7.49 -14.27 0.04
CA LYS A 441 6.41 -14.88 0.84
C LYS A 441 5.10 -14.09 0.78
N HIS A 442 5.20 -12.77 0.60
CA HIS A 442 4.04 -11.90 0.50
C HIS A 442 3.21 -12.21 -0.76
N GLN A 443 1.91 -11.96 -0.69
CA GLN A 443 0.95 -12.26 -1.76
C GLN A 443 0.29 -11.02 -2.37
N GLU A 444 0.51 -9.86 -1.74
CA GLU A 444 -0.07 -8.58 -2.10
C GLU A 444 1.02 -7.49 -1.99
N PRO A 445 0.78 -6.27 -2.51
CA PRO A 445 1.74 -5.17 -2.46
C PRO A 445 2.37 -4.95 -1.09
N VAL A 446 3.69 -4.72 -1.09
CA VAL A 446 4.46 -4.44 0.13
C VAL A 446 4.68 -2.93 0.22
N TYR A 447 4.08 -2.31 1.23
CA TYR A 447 4.10 -0.85 1.40
C TYR A 447 5.25 -0.36 2.29
N SER A 448 5.73 -1.20 3.20
CA SER A 448 6.75 -0.78 4.16
C SER A 448 7.78 -1.85 4.45
N VAL A 449 9.02 -1.39 4.57
CA VAL A 449 10.16 -2.16 5.07
C VAL A 449 10.91 -1.34 6.11
N ALA A 450 11.47 -2.03 7.11
CA ALA A 450 12.29 -1.42 8.15
C ALA A 450 13.36 -2.39 8.64
N PHE A 451 14.62 -1.93 8.65
CA PHE A 451 15.70 -2.68 9.28
C PHE A 451 15.62 -2.56 10.81
N SER A 452 15.94 -3.65 11.48
CA SER A 452 16.30 -3.65 12.89
C SER A 452 17.52 -2.76 13.16
N PRO A 453 17.69 -2.20 14.37
CA PRO A 453 18.79 -1.29 14.70
C PRO A 453 20.20 -1.85 14.47
N ASP A 454 20.38 -3.17 14.53
CA ASP A 454 21.65 -3.86 14.25
C ASP A 454 21.83 -4.25 12.77
N GLY A 455 20.79 -4.07 11.94
CA GLY A 455 20.76 -4.42 10.52
C GLY A 455 20.67 -5.93 10.21
N ARG A 456 20.52 -6.80 11.22
CA ARG A 456 20.48 -8.27 11.03
C ARG A 456 19.11 -8.80 10.61
N HIS A 457 18.08 -8.03 10.91
CA HIS A 457 16.70 -8.34 10.54
C HIS A 457 16.07 -7.22 9.71
N LEU A 458 15.20 -7.61 8.79
CA LEU A 458 14.31 -6.72 8.04
C LEU A 458 12.86 -7.09 8.34
N ALA A 459 12.05 -6.12 8.74
CA ALA A 459 10.59 -6.27 8.78
C ALA A 459 10.00 -5.80 7.45
N SER A 460 9.00 -6.50 6.94
CA SER A 460 8.17 -6.08 5.80
C SER A 460 6.68 -6.22 6.12
N GLY A 461 5.89 -5.23 5.70
CA GLY A 461 4.44 -5.19 5.86
C GLY A 461 3.72 -5.10 4.51
N SER A 462 2.70 -5.93 4.33
CA SER A 462 1.95 -6.04 3.08
C SER A 462 0.44 -5.95 3.30
N PHE A 463 -0.28 -5.63 2.22
CA PHE A 463 -1.74 -5.70 2.17
C PHE A 463 -2.30 -7.12 2.23
N ASP A 464 -1.46 -8.16 2.18
CA ASP A 464 -1.84 -9.56 2.46
C ASP A 464 -2.16 -9.79 3.95
N LYS A 465 -2.00 -8.73 4.76
CA LYS A 465 -2.25 -8.62 6.20
C LYS A 465 -1.15 -9.26 7.04
N CYS A 466 0.00 -9.58 6.44
CA CYS A 466 1.13 -10.17 7.12
C CYS A 466 2.24 -9.16 7.40
N VAL A 467 2.90 -9.37 8.54
CA VAL A 467 4.23 -8.85 8.83
C VAL A 467 5.22 -10.01 8.76
N HIS A 468 6.30 -9.85 8.02
CA HIS A 468 7.36 -10.84 7.92
C HIS A 468 8.69 -10.26 8.41
N ILE A 469 9.41 -11.03 9.23
CA ILE A 469 10.74 -10.70 9.72
C ILE A 469 11.74 -11.63 9.07
N TRP A 470 12.68 -11.05 8.35
CA TRP A 470 13.67 -11.76 7.54
C TRP A 470 15.04 -11.64 8.16
N ASN A 471 15.84 -12.69 8.09
CA ASN A 471 17.28 -12.60 8.34
C ASN A 471 17.95 -11.98 7.11
N THR A 472 18.64 -10.85 7.29
CA THR A 472 19.24 -10.10 6.17
C THR A 472 20.46 -10.80 5.57
N GLN A 473 21.14 -11.66 6.34
CA GLN A 473 22.30 -12.41 5.90
C GLN A 473 21.91 -13.63 5.05
N THR A 474 20.87 -14.36 5.45
CA THR A 474 20.47 -15.62 4.80
C THR A 474 19.26 -15.48 3.88
N GLY A 475 18.48 -14.40 4.00
CA GLY A 475 17.19 -14.24 3.31
C GLY A 475 16.07 -15.12 3.90
N ALA A 476 16.34 -15.87 4.98
CA ALA A 476 15.36 -16.76 5.58
C ALA A 476 14.28 -15.98 6.34
N LEU A 477 13.05 -16.48 6.29
CA LEU A 477 11.96 -16.01 7.14
C LEU A 477 12.19 -16.50 8.57
N VAL A 478 12.21 -15.57 9.53
CA VAL A 478 12.48 -15.85 10.95
C VAL A 478 11.19 -15.74 11.78
N HIS A 479 10.38 -14.70 11.52
CA HIS A 479 9.07 -14.54 12.15
C HIS A 479 8.00 -14.13 11.15
N SER A 480 6.77 -14.53 11.42
CA SER A 480 5.56 -14.18 10.67
C SER A 480 4.44 -13.83 11.62
N TYR A 481 3.62 -12.85 11.26
CA TYR A 481 2.39 -12.53 11.97
C TYR A 481 1.31 -12.15 10.98
N ARG A 482 0.14 -12.77 11.07
CA ARG A 482 -1.05 -12.39 10.31
C ARG A 482 -2.05 -11.58 11.17
N GLY A 483 -2.25 -10.33 10.79
CA GLY A 483 -3.25 -9.43 11.37
C GLY A 483 -4.61 -9.48 10.64
N THR A 484 -5.46 -8.49 10.93
CA THR A 484 -6.84 -8.41 10.40
C THR A 484 -7.00 -7.40 9.24
N GLY A 485 -6.15 -6.37 9.18
CA GLY A 485 -6.09 -5.35 8.13
C GLY A 485 -4.81 -5.41 7.29
N GLY A 486 -4.82 -4.78 6.11
CA GLY A 486 -3.62 -4.64 5.28
C GLY A 486 -2.63 -3.69 5.95
N ILE A 487 -1.33 -4.01 5.90
CA ILE A 487 -0.30 -3.27 6.63
C ILE A 487 0.20 -2.10 5.79
N PHE A 488 0.16 -0.89 6.36
CA PHE A 488 0.71 0.32 5.74
C PHE A 488 2.16 0.58 6.15
N GLU A 489 2.46 0.54 7.45
CA GLU A 489 3.81 0.80 7.96
C GLU A 489 4.25 -0.25 8.98
N VAL A 490 5.54 -0.60 8.95
CA VAL A 490 6.23 -1.38 9.98
C VAL A 490 7.43 -0.59 10.50
N CYS A 491 7.68 -0.66 11.81
CA CYS A 491 8.82 0.00 12.44
C CYS A 491 9.37 -0.79 13.64
N TRP A 492 10.67 -0.64 13.91
CA TRP A 492 11.33 -1.27 15.06
C TRP A 492 11.43 -0.30 16.23
N ASN A 493 11.33 -0.83 17.45
CA ASN A 493 11.72 -0.06 18.63
C ASN A 493 13.24 0.10 18.71
N ALA A 494 13.71 0.98 19.59
CA ALA A 494 15.12 1.29 19.74
C ALA A 494 15.98 0.08 20.14
N ALA A 495 15.41 -0.87 20.89
CA ALA A 495 16.10 -2.09 21.31
C ALA A 495 16.20 -3.15 20.21
N GLY A 496 15.36 -3.08 19.18
CA GLY A 496 15.30 -4.09 18.12
C GLY A 496 14.63 -5.40 18.55
N ASP A 497 13.80 -5.37 19.60
CA ASP A 497 13.10 -6.54 20.14
C ASP A 497 11.58 -6.50 19.94
N LYS A 498 11.04 -5.35 19.53
CA LYS A 498 9.62 -5.17 19.20
C LYS A 498 9.45 -4.54 17.82
N VAL A 499 8.42 -4.99 17.10
CA VAL A 499 7.99 -4.41 15.82
C VAL A 499 6.58 -3.85 15.99
N GLY A 500 6.42 -2.58 15.63
CA GLY A 500 5.12 -1.93 15.46
C GLY A 500 4.64 -2.10 14.02
N ALA A 501 3.33 -2.29 13.84
CA ALA A 501 2.70 -2.33 12.52
C ALA A 501 1.35 -1.60 12.54
N SER A 502 1.12 -0.69 11.59
CA SER A 502 -0.14 0.03 11.44
C SER A 502 -0.95 -0.53 10.27
N ALA A 503 -2.25 -0.69 10.46
CA ALA A 503 -3.11 -1.42 9.53
C ALA A 503 -4.32 -0.63 9.03
N SER A 504 -4.88 -1.10 7.91
CA SER A 504 -6.03 -0.49 7.21
C SER A 504 -7.36 -0.59 7.95
N ASP A 505 -7.45 -1.42 8.99
CA ASP A 505 -8.67 -1.65 9.77
C ASP A 505 -8.70 -0.88 11.09
N GLY A 506 -7.82 0.12 11.25
CA GLY A 506 -7.70 0.92 12.48
C GLY A 506 -6.88 0.24 13.59
N SER A 507 -6.33 -0.95 13.35
CA SER A 507 -5.47 -1.61 14.34
C SER A 507 -4.02 -1.15 14.25
N VAL A 508 -3.37 -1.11 15.42
CA VAL A 508 -1.91 -1.02 15.54
C VAL A 508 -1.44 -2.25 16.30
N CYS A 509 -0.56 -3.03 15.70
CA CYS A 509 -0.03 -4.26 16.29
C CYS A 509 1.38 -4.02 16.83
N VAL A 510 1.68 -4.63 17.97
CA VAL A 510 3.03 -4.66 18.57
C VAL A 510 3.42 -6.12 18.73
N LEU A 511 4.51 -6.49 18.05
CA LEU A 511 5.02 -7.85 17.98
C LEU A 511 6.29 -7.95 18.82
N ASP A 512 6.24 -8.79 19.85
CA ASP A 512 7.39 -9.10 20.71
C ASP A 512 8.19 -10.26 20.12
N LEU A 513 9.46 -10.00 19.78
CA LEU A 513 10.35 -10.94 19.09
C LEU A 513 11.35 -11.62 20.04
N ARG A 514 11.23 -11.39 21.35
CA ARG A 514 12.08 -12.06 22.35
C ARG A 514 11.77 -13.55 22.38
N LYS A 515 12.76 -14.38 22.70
CA LYS A 515 12.59 -15.85 22.77
C LYS A 515 11.79 -16.25 23.99
#